data_AF-A0A3A6P041-F1
#
_entry.id   AF-A0A3A6P041-F1
#
_cell.length_a   1.000
_cell.length_b   1.000
_cell.length_c   1.000
_cell.angle_alpha   90.00
_cell.angle_beta   90.00
_cell.angle_gamma   90.00
#
_symmetry.space_group_name_H-M   'P 1'
#
loop_
_entity.id
_entity.type
_entity.pdbx_description
1 polymer ?
#
loop_
_entity_poly.entity_id
_entity_poly.type
_entity_poly.pdbx_seq_one_letter_code
_entity_poly.pdbx_strand_id
1 'polypeptide(L)'
;MADPGSESIQPARHYSIDPQACIGCVLCMKACPVKAIRVQQRLAQIREDICVDCGMCYRVCPHDAVRVASTSLEEALRSPYSVAIAHPALFSQFGYDVTPNQVLLALKRIGFTDVIDLSWVCEMSSVAIADYLLSHPEITPGISASCPVVLRLIAQHFPSLLPNVVPVLPSRLLAAKTLKTRLADRYGWRQDDLGVFLISPCPAKMIAPQDPINIANPYLDGVICFPEVYGALFKEIRTLEEDQTIFKSSGCGLAWGASGGQAEAVQVAGHTLAVAGFSEVMGILEVLEAGRLTELKFVEARVCLDGSLGGPLTVENRYRARSVLARIIKRHGTQSRVDRSRLRGMIDQGAFAWEYKIQPAPTPPLAEEPAEAINRLQAIRNLCGRLPMSECGVCGAPDCATFAEDVVLGRTPRDRCPFLGANKEPKDEQAEGRVMTVKELVKELGLTVAAGQKGLEREVRGGYTSDLLSDVMAHAGAGAVWITIQAHQNVVAVAVLKELAAVILAGGRQPEAEAVAKAEEEGVPLLASAEDAFTLAGKLYGLRVFPSK
;
A
#
# COMPACT_ATOMS: atom_id res chain seq x y z
N MET A 1 21.40 41.42 -3.67
CA MET A 1 19.96 41.18 -3.45
C MET A 1 19.88 40.25 -2.26
N ALA A 2 19.20 40.68 -1.20
CA ALA A 2 19.13 39.96 0.06
C ALA A 2 18.32 38.67 -0.11
N ASP A 3 18.85 37.59 0.44
CA ASP A 3 18.24 36.27 0.60
C ASP A 3 17.08 36.38 1.61
N PRO A 4 15.80 36.32 1.17
CA PRO A 4 14.68 36.41 2.08
C PRO A 4 14.34 35.00 2.57
N GLY A 5 14.75 34.70 3.79
CA GLY A 5 14.10 33.70 4.62
C GLY A 5 14.63 32.27 4.46
N SER A 6 15.79 32.03 5.08
CA SER A 6 16.17 30.72 5.62
C SER A 6 15.27 30.30 6.79
N GLU A 7 13.95 30.36 6.65
CA GLU A 7 13.08 29.53 7.48
C GLU A 7 13.21 28.12 6.94
N SER A 8 13.81 27.23 7.73
CA SER A 8 13.82 25.80 7.43
C SER A 8 12.38 25.35 7.23
N ILE A 9 11.96 25.19 5.98
CA ILE A 9 10.62 24.71 5.65
C ILE A 9 10.49 23.32 6.28
N GLN A 10 9.73 23.21 7.36
CA GLN A 10 9.51 21.93 8.02
C GLN A 10 8.79 20.99 7.05
N PRO A 11 9.20 19.71 6.95
CA PRO A 11 8.50 18.76 6.12
C PRO A 11 7.02 18.73 6.54
N ALA A 12 6.09 18.71 5.57
CA ALA A 12 4.66 18.63 5.89
C ALA A 12 4.36 17.31 6.61
N ARG A 13 4.24 17.40 7.94
CA ARG A 13 3.83 16.29 8.80
C ARG A 13 2.33 16.16 8.74
N HIS A 14 1.83 15.16 8.01
CA HIS A 14 0.39 14.94 7.90
C HIS A 14 -0.18 14.14 9.07
N TYR A 15 0.67 13.38 9.77
CA TYR A 15 0.31 12.58 10.93
C TYR A 15 1.36 12.71 12.04
N SER A 16 0.93 12.79 13.29
CA SER A 16 1.80 12.81 14.47
C SER A 16 1.20 11.98 15.60
N ILE A 17 2.02 11.61 16.59
CA ILE A 17 1.57 10.85 17.76
C ILE A 17 1.44 11.79 18.95
N ASP A 18 0.27 11.80 19.58
CA ASP A 18 0.03 12.42 20.88
C ASP A 18 0.54 11.50 21.99
N PRO A 19 1.60 11.90 22.72
CA PRO A 19 2.18 11.06 23.76
C PRO A 19 1.29 10.92 25.00
N GLN A 20 0.31 11.81 25.20
CA GLN A 20 -0.62 11.72 26.34
C GLN A 20 -1.74 10.71 26.10
N ALA A 21 -2.15 10.53 24.84
CA ALA A 21 -3.17 9.57 24.45
C ALA A 21 -2.59 8.19 24.08
N CYS A 22 -1.33 8.12 23.65
CA CYS A 22 -0.70 6.88 23.21
C CYS A 22 -0.38 5.96 24.39
N ILE A 23 -0.86 4.71 24.33
CA ILE A 23 -0.53 3.67 25.33
C ILE A 23 0.49 2.63 24.83
N GLY A 24 0.99 2.77 23.59
CA GLY A 24 1.97 1.84 23.02
C GLY A 24 1.41 0.47 22.66
N CYS A 25 0.13 0.37 22.26
CA CYS A 25 -0.56 -0.88 21.93
C CYS A 25 -0.10 -1.58 20.63
N VAL A 26 0.94 -1.08 19.97
CA VAL A 26 1.58 -1.62 18.74
C VAL A 26 0.71 -1.77 17.49
N LEU A 27 -0.59 -1.47 17.53
CA LEU A 27 -1.49 -1.62 16.37
C LEU A 27 -1.06 -0.76 15.17
N CYS A 28 -0.73 0.51 15.39
CA CYS A 28 -0.24 1.40 14.33
C CYS A 28 1.09 0.92 13.73
N MET A 29 1.96 0.35 14.56
CA MET A 29 3.22 -0.26 14.12
C MET A 29 2.98 -1.44 13.19
N LYS A 30 2.05 -2.32 13.54
CA LYS A 30 1.68 -3.48 12.72
C LYS A 30 0.93 -3.11 11.44
N ALA A 31 0.13 -2.05 11.48
CA ALA A 31 -0.63 -1.59 10.32
C ALA A 31 0.20 -0.75 9.32
N CYS A 32 1.40 -0.30 9.70
CA CYS A 32 2.22 0.56 8.84
C CYS A 32 2.86 -0.26 7.71
N PRO A 33 2.45 -0.06 6.44
CA PRO A 33 2.88 -0.94 5.35
C PRO A 33 4.32 -0.71 4.91
N VAL A 34 4.84 0.52 5.10
CA VAL A 34 6.24 0.89 4.87
C VAL A 34 7.09 0.74 6.13
N LYS A 35 6.54 0.15 7.20
CA LYS A 35 7.28 -0.15 8.43
C LYS A 35 7.96 1.10 9.02
N ALA A 36 7.33 2.27 8.92
CA ALA A 36 7.87 3.53 9.43
C ALA A 36 7.69 3.72 10.94
N ILE A 37 6.88 2.90 11.62
CA ILE A 37 6.57 3.11 13.04
C ILE A 37 7.42 2.20 13.93
N ARG A 38 7.91 2.75 15.04
CA ARG A 38 8.48 2.02 16.17
C ARG A 38 7.69 2.35 17.42
N VAL A 39 7.62 1.42 18.37
CA VAL A 39 7.07 1.69 19.70
C VAL A 39 8.19 1.58 20.69
N GLN A 40 8.57 2.66 21.37
CA GLN A 40 9.61 2.68 22.40
C GLN A 40 9.09 3.29 23.70
N GLN A 41 9.42 2.69 24.85
CA GLN A 41 8.96 3.18 26.16
C GLN A 41 7.45 3.44 26.23
N ARG A 42 6.65 2.55 25.62
CA ARG A 42 5.17 2.66 25.46
C ARG A 42 4.69 3.82 24.59
N LEU A 43 5.55 4.47 23.81
CA LEU A 43 5.18 5.52 22.87
C LEU A 43 5.48 5.11 21.44
N ALA A 44 4.50 5.29 20.55
CA ALA A 44 4.70 5.14 19.13
C ALA A 44 5.47 6.36 18.58
N GLN A 45 6.40 6.10 17.66
CA GLN A 45 7.21 7.10 16.97
C GLN A 45 7.18 6.80 15.47
N ILE A 46 6.94 7.83 14.66
CA ILE A 46 6.91 7.74 13.19
C ILE A 46 8.28 8.16 12.66
N ARG A 47 8.90 7.31 11.84
CA ARG A 47 10.10 7.61 11.06
C ARG A 47 9.70 8.45 9.85
N GLU A 48 10.01 9.74 9.91
CA GLU A 48 9.66 10.71 8.86
C GLU A 48 10.35 10.42 7.53
N ASP A 49 11.56 9.89 7.57
CA ASP A 49 12.36 9.52 6.41
C ASP A 49 11.85 8.28 5.65
N ILE A 50 10.87 7.57 6.21
CA ILE A 50 10.25 6.36 5.63
C ILE A 50 8.73 6.54 5.43
N CYS A 51 8.11 7.45 6.19
CA CYS A 51 6.67 7.64 6.12
C CYS A 51 6.23 8.17 4.75
N VAL A 52 5.18 7.56 4.18
CA VAL A 52 4.54 8.02 2.95
C VAL A 52 3.19 8.73 3.19
N ASP A 53 2.81 8.92 4.46
CA ASP A 53 1.55 9.51 4.94
C ASP A 53 0.27 8.85 4.41
N CYS A 54 0.26 7.53 4.39
CA CYS A 54 -0.94 6.77 4.00
C CYS A 54 -2.09 6.85 5.02
N GLY A 55 -1.82 7.23 6.28
CA GLY A 55 -2.82 7.33 7.34
C GLY A 55 -3.34 6.00 7.90
N MET A 56 -2.69 4.88 7.57
CA MET A 56 -3.09 3.57 8.13
C MET A 56 -2.93 3.52 9.65
N CYS A 57 -1.94 4.23 10.21
CA CYS A 57 -1.74 4.37 11.65
C CYS A 57 -2.93 5.06 12.33
N TYR A 58 -3.45 6.13 11.72
CA TYR A 58 -4.64 6.84 12.21
C TYR A 58 -5.85 5.91 12.25
N ARG A 59 -6.09 5.18 11.15
CA ARG A 59 -7.24 4.28 11.02
C ARG A 59 -7.32 3.18 12.09
N VAL A 60 -6.18 2.67 12.56
CA VAL A 60 -6.16 1.54 13.50
C VAL A 60 -5.98 1.95 14.96
N CYS A 61 -5.84 3.25 15.25
CA CYS A 61 -5.62 3.71 16.61
C CYS A 61 -6.93 3.71 17.39
N PRO A 62 -7.06 2.93 18.48
CA PRO A 62 -8.30 2.89 19.27
C PRO A 62 -8.37 3.98 20.36
N HIS A 63 -7.36 4.87 20.44
CA HIS A 63 -7.23 5.88 21.49
C HIS A 63 -7.13 7.31 20.94
N ASP A 64 -7.40 7.50 19.64
CA ASP A 64 -7.27 8.81 18.96
C ASP A 64 -5.91 9.49 19.17
N ALA A 65 -4.88 8.68 19.41
CA ALA A 65 -3.53 9.14 19.71
C ALA A 65 -2.76 9.56 18.45
N VAL A 66 -3.26 9.25 17.25
CA VAL A 66 -2.68 9.75 16.00
C VAL A 66 -3.40 11.03 15.62
N ARG A 67 -2.69 12.15 15.69
CA ARG A 67 -3.19 13.46 15.25
C ARG A 67 -2.96 13.64 13.76
N VAL A 68 -3.77 14.50 13.16
CA VAL A 68 -3.82 14.73 11.72
C VAL A 68 -3.66 16.22 11.45
N ALA A 69 -2.83 16.58 10.46
CA ALA A 69 -2.78 17.94 9.96
C ALA A 69 -4.03 18.24 9.12
N SER A 70 -4.84 19.17 9.60
CA SER A 70 -6.01 19.67 8.90
C SER A 70 -6.18 21.14 9.23
N THR A 71 -6.50 21.95 8.23
CA THR A 71 -6.94 23.33 8.42
C THR A 71 -8.32 23.29 9.05
N SER A 72 -8.49 24.02 10.15
CA SER A 72 -9.82 24.14 10.79
C SER A 72 -10.75 24.99 9.92
N LEU A 73 -12.06 24.76 10.04
CA LEU A 73 -13.04 25.58 9.31
C LEU A 73 -12.95 27.06 9.69
N GLU A 74 -12.71 27.36 10.98
CA GLU A 74 -12.55 28.74 11.45
C GLU A 74 -11.35 29.43 10.80
N GLU A 75 -10.20 28.76 10.78
CA GLU A 75 -8.98 29.28 10.16
C GLU A 75 -9.19 29.56 8.67
N ALA A 76 -9.82 28.63 7.94
CA ALA A 76 -10.07 28.79 6.51
C ALA A 76 -10.98 30.00 6.20
N LEU A 77 -11.94 30.29 7.08
CA LEU A 77 -12.88 31.40 6.91
C LEU A 77 -12.30 32.76 7.34
N ARG A 78 -11.09 32.82 7.90
CA ARG A 78 -10.40 34.09 8.22
C ARG A 78 -9.85 34.80 6.99
N SER A 79 -9.61 34.08 5.89
CA SER A 79 -9.16 34.70 4.64
C SER A 79 -10.24 35.66 4.10
N PRO A 80 -9.88 36.88 3.67
CA PRO A 80 -10.85 37.84 3.13
C PRO A 80 -11.70 37.27 2.00
N TYR A 81 -11.07 36.50 1.11
CA TYR A 81 -11.74 35.69 0.09
C TYR A 81 -11.38 34.23 0.31
N SER A 82 -12.31 33.42 0.82
CA SER A 82 -12.09 31.99 1.07
C SER A 82 -12.78 31.15 -0.01
N VAL A 83 -12.04 30.28 -0.67
CA VAL A 83 -12.56 29.40 -1.72
C VAL A 83 -12.38 27.94 -1.32
N ALA A 84 -13.50 27.22 -1.24
CA ALA A 84 -13.50 25.79 -0.97
C ALA A 84 -13.48 24.98 -2.27
N ILE A 85 -12.56 24.03 -2.40
CA ILE A 85 -12.53 23.04 -3.46
C ILE A 85 -13.11 21.73 -2.92
N ALA A 86 -14.31 21.35 -3.36
CA ALA A 86 -15.01 20.17 -2.89
C ALA A 86 -14.54 18.91 -3.65
N HIS A 87 -13.90 17.98 -2.95
CA HIS A 87 -13.47 16.70 -3.55
C HIS A 87 -14.68 15.79 -3.90
N PRO A 88 -14.66 15.01 -5.01
CA PRO A 88 -15.81 14.20 -5.44
C PRO A 88 -16.33 13.22 -4.37
N ALA A 89 -15.43 12.66 -3.57
CA ALA A 89 -15.77 11.77 -2.47
C ALA A 89 -16.71 12.42 -1.41
N LEU A 90 -16.65 13.75 -1.25
CA LEU A 90 -17.46 14.49 -0.26
C LEU A 90 -18.96 14.34 -0.53
N PHE A 91 -19.36 14.29 -1.80
CA PHE A 91 -20.77 14.22 -2.20
C PHE A 91 -21.47 12.91 -1.81
N SER A 92 -20.72 11.92 -1.34
CA SER A 92 -21.25 10.62 -0.91
C SER A 92 -21.27 10.43 0.61
N GLN A 93 -20.93 11.47 1.40
CA GLN A 93 -20.77 11.36 2.85
C GLN A 93 -22.08 11.60 3.64
N PHE A 94 -23.15 12.04 2.97
CA PHE A 94 -24.37 12.56 3.64
C PHE A 94 -25.62 11.71 3.42
N GLY A 95 -25.46 10.45 2.97
CA GLY A 95 -26.59 9.54 2.71
C GLY A 95 -27.17 9.63 1.30
N TYR A 96 -28.30 8.96 1.07
CA TYR A 96 -28.85 8.71 -0.27
C TYR A 96 -29.67 9.86 -0.88
N ASP A 97 -30.18 10.75 -0.02
CA ASP A 97 -31.12 11.80 -0.43
C ASP A 97 -30.43 13.16 -0.68
N VAL A 98 -29.16 13.28 -0.28
CA VAL A 98 -28.38 14.51 -0.46
C VAL A 98 -27.77 14.57 -1.84
N THR A 99 -27.95 15.70 -2.53
CA THR A 99 -27.37 15.95 -3.85
C THR A 99 -25.99 16.63 -3.74
N PRO A 100 -25.11 16.47 -4.75
CA PRO A 100 -23.88 17.25 -4.83
C PRO A 100 -24.12 18.77 -4.77
N ASN A 101 -25.21 19.25 -5.38
CA ASN A 101 -25.54 20.66 -5.41
C ASN A 101 -25.90 21.19 -4.02
N GLN A 102 -26.64 20.43 -3.21
CA GLN A 102 -26.90 20.79 -1.81
C GLN A 102 -25.60 20.92 -1.00
N VAL A 103 -24.64 20.02 -1.19
CA VAL A 103 -23.33 20.10 -0.51
C VAL A 103 -22.57 21.37 -0.90
N LEU A 104 -22.53 21.71 -2.18
CA LEU A 104 -21.85 22.93 -2.65
C LEU A 104 -22.53 24.20 -2.13
N LEU A 105 -23.86 24.23 -2.10
CA LEU A 105 -24.61 25.38 -1.57
C LEU A 105 -24.44 25.51 -0.06
N ALA A 106 -24.39 24.40 0.66
CA ALA A 106 -24.12 24.39 2.09
C ALA A 106 -22.72 24.96 2.39
N LEU A 107 -21.71 24.67 1.57
CA LEU A 107 -20.39 25.31 1.70
C LEU A 107 -20.46 26.84 1.53
N LYS A 108 -21.28 27.35 0.60
CA LYS A 108 -21.50 28.80 0.48
C LYS A 108 -22.19 29.38 1.71
N ARG A 109 -23.22 28.70 2.24
CA ARG A 109 -23.94 29.15 3.46
C ARG A 109 -23.06 29.15 4.71
N ILE A 110 -22.11 28.22 4.80
CA ILE A 110 -21.12 28.17 5.90
C ILE A 110 -20.22 29.42 5.92
N GLY A 111 -20.02 30.08 4.78
CA GLY A 111 -19.29 31.35 4.69
C GLY A 111 -18.15 31.38 3.67
N PHE A 112 -17.93 30.30 2.90
CA PHE A 112 -16.96 30.36 1.80
C PHE A 112 -17.42 31.35 0.72
N THR A 113 -16.54 32.27 0.33
CA THR A 113 -16.79 33.26 -0.73
C THR A 113 -17.15 32.60 -2.05
N ASP A 114 -16.44 31.53 -2.42
CA ASP A 114 -16.80 30.70 -3.57
C ASP A 114 -16.49 29.22 -3.35
N VAL A 115 -17.10 28.37 -4.17
CA VAL A 115 -16.97 26.92 -4.04
C VAL A 115 -16.75 26.30 -5.42
N ILE A 116 -15.68 25.52 -5.53
CA ILE A 116 -15.30 24.81 -6.75
C ILE A 116 -15.63 23.33 -6.60
N ASP A 117 -16.44 22.82 -7.53
CA ASP A 117 -16.61 21.40 -7.72
C ASP A 117 -15.36 20.80 -8.40
N LEU A 118 -14.57 20.02 -7.64
CA LEU A 118 -13.37 19.42 -8.18
C LEU A 118 -13.67 18.34 -9.24
N SER A 119 -14.86 17.75 -9.26
CA SER A 119 -15.25 16.79 -10.29
C SER A 119 -15.12 17.37 -11.70
N TRP A 120 -15.37 18.66 -11.86
CA TRP A 120 -15.24 19.33 -13.16
C TRP A 120 -13.79 19.35 -13.64
N VAL A 121 -12.88 19.64 -12.72
CA VAL A 121 -11.44 19.66 -13.00
C VAL A 121 -10.91 18.25 -13.22
N CYS A 122 -11.46 17.24 -12.54
CA CYS A 122 -11.17 15.83 -12.82
C CYS A 122 -11.54 15.43 -14.26
N GLU A 123 -12.68 15.87 -14.81
CA GLU A 123 -13.04 15.63 -16.21
C GLU A 123 -12.03 16.27 -17.18
N MET A 124 -11.61 17.51 -16.89
CA MET A 124 -10.58 18.21 -17.67
C MET A 124 -9.25 17.46 -17.62
N SER A 125 -8.83 17.01 -16.43
CA SER A 125 -7.62 16.22 -16.23
C SER A 125 -7.66 14.88 -16.97
N SER A 126 -8.81 14.20 -17.02
CA SER A 126 -8.95 12.94 -17.78
C SER A 126 -8.65 13.11 -19.26
N VAL A 127 -9.15 14.19 -19.87
CA VAL A 127 -8.87 14.48 -21.29
C VAL A 127 -7.41 14.86 -21.49
N ALA A 128 -6.82 15.68 -20.59
CA ALA A 128 -5.41 16.04 -20.67
C ALA A 128 -4.48 14.82 -20.51
N ILE A 129 -4.80 13.88 -19.62
CA ILE A 129 -4.05 12.62 -19.46
C ILE A 129 -4.15 11.77 -20.72
N ALA A 130 -5.36 11.59 -21.27
CA ALA A 130 -5.54 10.81 -22.49
C ALA A 130 -4.77 11.42 -23.68
N ASP A 131 -4.82 12.74 -23.84
CA ASP A 131 -4.07 13.46 -24.88
C ASP A 131 -2.56 13.34 -24.71
N TYR A 132 -2.08 13.43 -23.47
CA TYR A 132 -0.68 13.26 -23.14
C TYR A 132 -0.19 11.86 -23.53
N LEU A 133 -0.92 10.81 -23.12
CA LEU A 133 -0.58 9.40 -23.42
C LEU A 133 -0.62 9.10 -24.92
N LEU A 134 -1.54 9.71 -25.67
CA LEU A 134 -1.60 9.57 -27.12
C LEU A 134 -0.39 10.21 -27.81
N SER A 135 0.10 11.33 -27.27
CA SER A 135 1.24 12.07 -27.83
C SER A 135 2.61 11.55 -27.37
N HIS A 136 2.64 10.75 -26.30
CA HIS A 136 3.86 10.25 -25.64
C HIS A 136 3.77 8.73 -25.38
N PRO A 137 3.79 7.90 -26.44
CA PRO A 137 3.63 6.45 -26.31
C PRO A 137 4.74 5.78 -25.47
N GLU A 138 5.91 6.42 -25.33
CA GLU A 138 7.06 5.94 -24.55
C GLU A 138 6.82 5.85 -23.04
N ILE A 139 5.81 6.56 -22.50
CA ILE A 139 5.46 6.52 -21.07
C ILE A 139 4.71 5.23 -20.69
N THR A 140 4.27 4.45 -21.68
CA THR A 140 3.37 3.30 -21.50
C THR A 140 4.00 2.16 -20.65
N PRO A 141 3.30 1.62 -19.63
CA PRO A 141 2.01 2.08 -19.12
C PRO A 141 2.16 3.38 -18.31
N GLY A 142 1.30 4.37 -18.59
CA GLY A 142 1.29 5.60 -17.80
C GLY A 142 0.66 5.39 -16.43
N ILE A 143 1.29 5.88 -15.37
CA ILE A 143 0.83 5.78 -13.98
C ILE A 143 0.21 7.12 -13.56
N SER A 144 -0.97 7.07 -12.94
CA SER A 144 -1.66 8.26 -12.44
C SER A 144 -0.88 9.03 -11.37
N ALA A 145 -0.78 10.35 -11.54
CA ALA A 145 -0.22 11.27 -10.54
C ALA A 145 -1.23 11.73 -9.45
N SER A 146 -2.41 11.12 -9.37
CA SER A 146 -3.51 11.66 -8.56
C SER A 146 -3.41 11.34 -7.06
N CYS A 147 -2.70 10.28 -6.68
CA CYS A 147 -2.52 9.86 -5.29
C CYS A 147 -1.14 10.31 -4.80
N PRO A 148 -1.03 11.29 -3.88
CA PRO A 148 0.27 11.75 -3.38
C PRO A 148 1.08 10.64 -2.70
N VAL A 149 0.39 9.72 -2.01
CA VAL A 149 1.03 8.58 -1.36
C VAL A 149 1.66 7.62 -2.37
N VAL A 150 1.03 7.41 -3.53
CA VAL A 150 1.63 6.58 -4.61
C VAL A 150 2.85 7.26 -5.19
N LEU A 151 2.83 8.57 -5.37
CA LEU A 151 4.01 9.31 -5.84
C LEU A 151 5.18 9.21 -4.86
N ARG A 152 4.91 9.34 -3.55
CA ARG A 152 5.93 9.10 -2.50
C ARG A 152 6.44 7.67 -2.51
N LEU A 153 5.56 6.67 -2.66
CA LEU A 153 5.96 5.27 -2.80
C LEU A 153 6.87 5.04 -4.02
N ILE A 154 6.51 5.58 -5.19
CA ILE A 154 7.33 5.45 -6.40
C ILE A 154 8.69 6.14 -6.19
N ALA A 155 8.70 7.38 -5.68
CA ALA A 155 9.93 8.13 -5.47
C ALA A 155 10.89 7.46 -4.46
N GLN A 156 10.35 6.77 -3.44
CA GLN A 156 11.13 6.12 -2.38
C GLN A 156 11.52 4.66 -2.69
N HIS A 157 10.61 3.88 -3.27
CA HIS A 157 10.74 2.42 -3.38
C HIS A 157 10.80 1.90 -4.82
N PHE A 158 10.27 2.64 -5.80
CA PHE A 158 10.24 2.24 -7.22
C PHE A 158 10.74 3.37 -8.14
N PRO A 159 11.92 3.98 -7.88
CA PRO A 159 12.36 5.17 -8.62
C PRO A 159 12.52 4.93 -10.12
N SER A 160 12.69 3.67 -10.54
CA SER A 160 12.72 3.24 -11.95
C SER A 160 11.41 3.53 -12.70
N LEU A 161 10.28 3.61 -11.99
CA LEU A 161 8.95 3.88 -12.53
C LEU A 161 8.59 5.37 -12.58
N LEU A 162 9.46 6.28 -12.11
CA LEU A 162 9.22 7.71 -12.23
C LEU A 162 8.97 8.18 -13.68
N PRO A 163 9.67 7.66 -14.71
CA PRO A 163 9.36 7.98 -16.11
C PRO A 163 7.97 7.55 -16.57
N ASN A 164 7.35 6.56 -15.91
CA ASN A 164 6.00 6.11 -16.22
C ASN A 164 4.92 7.01 -15.60
N VAL A 165 5.24 7.87 -14.63
CA VAL A 165 4.24 8.76 -14.02
C VAL A 165 3.82 9.83 -15.03
N VAL A 166 2.52 9.91 -15.33
CA VAL A 166 1.99 10.87 -16.30
C VAL A 166 2.17 12.30 -15.77
N PRO A 167 2.89 13.19 -16.48
CA PRO A 167 3.25 14.52 -15.98
C PRO A 167 2.13 15.56 -16.18
N VAL A 168 0.91 15.16 -15.82
CA VAL A 168 -0.25 16.03 -15.72
C VAL A 168 -0.42 16.44 -14.25
N LEU A 169 -0.56 17.74 -13.99
CA LEU A 169 -0.79 18.28 -12.66
C LEU A 169 -2.00 17.60 -12.01
N PRO A 170 -1.89 17.16 -10.75
CA PRO A 170 -3.03 16.63 -10.03
C PRO A 170 -4.18 17.64 -10.01
N SER A 171 -5.43 17.19 -10.23
CA SER A 171 -6.60 18.07 -10.43
C SER A 171 -6.77 19.13 -9.33
N ARG A 172 -6.47 18.80 -8.07
CA ARG A 172 -6.51 19.75 -6.94
C ARG A 172 -5.57 20.95 -7.12
N LEU A 173 -4.38 20.69 -7.66
CA LEU A 173 -3.36 21.71 -7.90
C LEU A 173 -3.68 22.51 -9.15
N LEU A 174 -4.19 21.86 -10.19
CA LEU A 174 -4.69 22.56 -11.36
C LEU A 174 -5.81 23.56 -10.98
N ALA A 175 -6.75 23.13 -10.13
CA ALA A 175 -7.81 23.98 -9.61
C ALA A 175 -7.24 25.16 -8.81
N ALA A 176 -6.35 24.88 -7.85
CA ALA A 176 -5.75 25.90 -6.99
C ALA A 176 -4.88 26.91 -7.77
N LYS A 177 -4.02 26.41 -8.67
CA LYS A 177 -3.20 27.24 -9.57
C LYS A 177 -4.09 28.14 -10.42
N THR A 178 -5.18 27.59 -10.99
CA THR A 178 -6.12 28.37 -11.80
C THR A 178 -6.79 29.48 -10.99
N LEU A 179 -7.15 29.21 -9.73
CA LEU A 179 -7.72 30.21 -8.83
C LEU A 179 -6.72 31.35 -8.55
N LYS A 180 -5.52 31.01 -8.10
CA LYS A 180 -4.48 31.98 -7.72
C LYS A 180 -3.92 32.79 -8.90
N THR A 181 -3.88 32.22 -10.11
CA THR A 181 -3.21 32.86 -11.28
C THR A 181 -4.15 33.44 -12.33
N ARG A 182 -5.41 32.99 -12.43
CA ARG A 182 -6.34 33.46 -13.47
C ARG A 182 -7.58 34.11 -12.91
N LEU A 183 -8.14 33.55 -11.84
CA LEU A 183 -9.40 34.04 -11.28
C LEU A 183 -9.19 35.19 -10.31
N ALA A 184 -8.10 35.20 -9.54
CA ALA A 184 -7.72 36.35 -8.72
C ALA A 184 -7.64 37.64 -9.58
N ASP A 185 -6.93 37.59 -10.71
CA ASP A 185 -6.81 38.71 -11.64
C ASP A 185 -8.17 39.14 -12.22
N ARG A 186 -9.04 38.17 -12.56
CA ARG A 186 -10.36 38.45 -13.11
C ARG A 186 -11.30 39.11 -12.11
N TYR A 187 -11.25 38.70 -10.84
CA TYR A 187 -12.09 39.24 -9.77
C TYR A 187 -11.47 40.46 -9.07
N GLY A 188 -10.23 40.83 -9.42
CA GLY A 188 -9.49 41.91 -8.77
C GLY A 188 -9.07 41.58 -7.33
N TRP A 189 -8.96 40.30 -6.99
CA TRP A 189 -8.50 39.86 -5.67
C TRP A 189 -6.98 39.88 -5.62
N ARG A 190 -6.40 40.42 -4.55
CA ARG A 190 -4.97 40.25 -4.29
C ARG A 190 -4.72 38.80 -3.93
N GLN A 191 -3.64 38.22 -4.44
CA GLN A 191 -3.32 36.80 -4.19
C GLN A 191 -3.17 36.49 -2.69
N ASP A 192 -2.65 37.44 -1.91
CA ASP A 192 -2.50 37.32 -0.44
C ASP A 192 -3.84 37.34 0.31
N ASP A 193 -4.88 37.94 -0.27
CA ASP A 193 -6.22 38.02 0.33
C ASP A 193 -7.09 36.79 0.01
N LEU A 194 -6.65 35.98 -0.97
CA LEU A 194 -7.36 34.80 -1.45
C LEU A 194 -6.84 33.54 -0.75
N GLY A 195 -7.63 32.93 0.13
CA GLY A 195 -7.38 31.61 0.68
C GLY A 195 -8.07 30.51 -0.14
N VAL A 196 -7.31 29.49 -0.56
CA VAL A 196 -7.78 28.34 -1.35
C VAL A 196 -7.61 27.06 -0.55
N PHE A 197 -8.74 26.46 -0.18
CA PHE A 197 -8.79 25.31 0.71
C PHE A 197 -9.41 24.11 0.03
N LEU A 198 -8.72 22.96 0.05
CA LEU A 198 -9.27 21.71 -0.46
C LEU A 198 -10.00 20.96 0.65
N ILE A 199 -11.26 20.59 0.41
CA ILE A 199 -12.01 19.72 1.32
C ILE A 199 -11.80 18.27 0.90
N SER A 200 -11.15 17.44 1.73
CA SER A 200 -10.70 16.11 1.32
C SER A 200 -10.70 15.03 2.40
N PRO A 201 -10.75 13.73 2.06
CA PRO A 201 -10.62 12.65 3.04
C PRO A 201 -9.15 12.25 3.31
N CYS A 202 -8.18 13.02 2.82
CA CYS A 202 -6.76 12.68 2.86
C CYS A 202 -5.91 13.94 3.11
N PRO A 203 -5.18 14.01 4.25
CA PRO A 203 -4.38 15.17 4.61
C PRO A 203 -3.12 15.24 3.72
N ALA A 204 -2.59 14.10 3.25
CA ALA A 204 -1.46 14.05 2.32
C ALA A 204 -1.71 14.75 0.96
N LYS A 205 -2.92 15.23 0.70
CA LYS A 205 -3.20 16.11 -0.42
C LYS A 205 -2.76 17.56 -0.17
N MET A 206 -2.49 17.94 1.07
CA MET A 206 -1.72 19.11 1.43
C MET A 206 -0.29 18.83 0.95
N ILE A 207 0.28 19.78 0.21
CA ILE A 207 1.56 19.59 -0.46
C ILE A 207 2.51 20.61 0.12
N ALA A 208 3.63 20.13 0.65
CA ALA A 208 4.78 20.99 0.91
C ALA A 208 5.68 21.08 -0.33
N PRO A 209 6.49 22.15 -0.48
CA PRO A 209 7.46 22.25 -1.57
C PRO A 209 8.41 21.04 -1.70
N GLN A 210 8.61 20.27 -0.63
CA GLN A 210 9.50 19.10 -0.58
C GLN A 210 8.81 17.79 -0.99
N ASP A 211 7.50 17.78 -1.23
CA ASP A 211 6.80 16.59 -1.70
C ASP A 211 7.19 16.23 -3.13
N PRO A 212 7.12 14.94 -3.54
CA PRO A 212 7.42 14.49 -4.90
C PRO A 212 6.30 14.86 -5.90
N ILE A 213 5.79 16.09 -5.80
CA ILE A 213 4.82 16.71 -6.69
C ILE A 213 5.42 18.02 -7.17
N ASN A 214 5.69 18.11 -8.47
CA ASN A 214 6.53 19.17 -9.01
C ASN A 214 5.79 20.48 -9.27
N ILE A 215 5.69 21.28 -8.21
CA ILE A 215 5.16 22.63 -8.23
C ILE A 215 6.13 23.59 -7.55
N ALA A 216 6.35 24.77 -8.13
CA ALA A 216 7.26 25.78 -7.59
C ALA A 216 6.73 26.37 -6.29
N ASN A 217 5.39 26.50 -6.16
CA ASN A 217 4.75 27.07 -5.00
C ASN A 217 3.55 26.21 -4.56
N PRO A 218 3.27 26.09 -3.25
CA PRO A 218 2.04 25.51 -2.75
C PRO A 218 0.86 26.42 -3.09
N TYR A 219 0.10 26.07 -4.13
CA TYR A 219 -1.09 26.83 -4.55
C TYR A 219 -2.29 26.66 -3.61
N LEU A 220 -2.25 25.66 -2.72
CA LEU A 220 -3.26 25.41 -1.70
C LEU A 220 -2.78 26.03 -0.38
N ASP A 221 -3.62 26.87 0.22
CA ASP A 221 -3.35 27.44 1.55
C ASP A 221 -3.69 26.45 2.67
N GLY A 222 -4.50 25.42 2.38
CA GLY A 222 -4.81 24.38 3.35
C GLY A 222 -5.65 23.22 2.82
N VAL A 223 -5.78 22.18 3.66
CA VAL A 223 -6.68 21.05 3.44
C VAL A 223 -7.59 20.90 4.65
N ILE A 224 -8.89 20.99 4.42
CA ILE A 224 -9.92 20.78 5.43
C ILE A 224 -10.37 19.33 5.31
N CYS A 225 -10.04 18.51 6.30
CA CYS A 225 -10.43 17.12 6.31
C CYS A 225 -11.93 16.98 6.59
N PHE A 226 -12.60 15.96 6.05
CA PHE A 226 -14.07 15.86 6.18
C PHE A 226 -14.60 15.98 7.62
N PRO A 227 -13.97 15.41 8.67
CA PRO A 227 -14.46 15.57 10.04
C PRO A 227 -14.58 17.03 10.50
N GLU A 228 -13.70 17.93 10.05
CA GLU A 228 -13.72 19.36 10.39
C GLU A 228 -14.97 20.09 9.88
N VAL A 229 -15.50 19.65 8.74
CA VAL A 229 -16.58 20.37 8.03
C VAL A 229 -17.91 19.60 8.03
N TYR A 230 -17.89 18.32 8.36
CA TYR A 230 -19.05 17.43 8.28
C TYR A 230 -20.25 17.94 9.09
N GLY A 231 -20.03 18.30 10.36
CA GLY A 231 -21.11 18.75 11.25
C GLY A 231 -21.77 20.03 10.76
N ALA A 232 -20.98 20.99 10.28
CA ALA A 232 -21.47 22.24 9.72
C ALA A 232 -22.28 22.00 8.43
N LEU A 233 -21.76 21.17 7.52
CA LEU A 233 -22.47 20.81 6.30
C LEU A 233 -23.78 20.09 6.58
N PHE A 234 -23.74 19.10 7.46
CA PHE A 234 -24.92 18.32 7.81
C PHE A 234 -26.04 19.23 8.37
N LYS A 235 -25.68 20.23 9.19
CA LYS A 235 -26.63 21.22 9.70
C LYS A 235 -27.25 22.05 8.58
N GLU A 236 -26.42 22.65 7.72
CA GLU A 236 -26.90 23.53 6.65
C GLU A 236 -27.77 22.78 5.63
N ILE A 237 -27.34 21.59 5.18
CA ILE A 237 -28.04 20.76 4.19
C ILE A 237 -29.49 20.48 4.60
N ARG A 238 -29.77 20.25 5.89
CA ARG A 238 -31.13 19.95 6.39
C ARG A 238 -32.13 21.09 6.23
N THR A 239 -31.63 22.32 6.18
CA THR A 239 -32.44 23.55 6.05
C THR A 239 -32.28 24.20 4.68
N LEU A 240 -31.56 23.53 3.77
CA LEU A 240 -31.21 24.10 2.49
C LEU A 240 -32.28 23.80 1.45
N GLU A 241 -32.79 24.86 0.84
CA GLU A 241 -33.57 24.79 -0.39
C GLU A 241 -32.62 25.02 -1.57
N GLU A 242 -32.75 24.21 -2.63
CA GLU A 242 -31.97 24.35 -3.86
C GLU A 242 -32.56 25.46 -4.73
N ASP A 243 -32.31 26.71 -4.34
CA ASP A 243 -32.73 27.92 -5.06
C ASP A 243 -31.91 28.18 -6.33
N GLN A 244 -30.74 27.56 -6.45
CA GLN A 244 -29.82 27.69 -7.56
C GLN A 244 -29.10 26.38 -7.86
N THR A 245 -28.62 26.22 -9.10
CA THR A 245 -27.80 25.07 -9.51
C THR A 245 -26.38 25.53 -9.81
N ILE A 246 -25.46 25.22 -8.91
CA ILE A 246 -24.02 25.48 -9.07
C ILE A 246 -23.21 24.23 -9.41
N PHE A 247 -23.75 23.04 -9.16
CA PHE A 247 -23.15 21.78 -9.61
C PHE A 247 -23.26 21.62 -11.14
N LYS A 248 -22.14 21.35 -11.82
CA LYS A 248 -22.08 21.27 -13.29
C LYS A 248 -21.48 19.97 -13.83
N SER A 249 -20.80 19.21 -12.99
CA SER A 249 -20.09 18.00 -13.40
C SER A 249 -21.00 16.85 -13.87
N SER A 250 -20.40 15.98 -14.66
CA SER A 250 -20.97 14.70 -15.04
C SER A 250 -20.57 13.60 -14.05
N GLY A 251 -21.17 12.43 -14.22
CA GLY A 251 -20.77 11.20 -13.55
C GLY A 251 -19.30 10.82 -13.82
N CYS A 252 -18.71 11.24 -14.94
CA CYS A 252 -17.29 11.00 -15.25
C CYS A 252 -16.37 11.65 -14.21
N GLY A 253 -16.60 12.93 -13.88
CA GLY A 253 -15.83 13.64 -12.86
C GLY A 253 -16.11 13.17 -11.44
N LEU A 254 -17.35 12.75 -11.17
CA LEU A 254 -17.75 12.20 -9.88
C LEU A 254 -17.07 10.84 -9.62
N ALA A 255 -16.90 10.02 -10.66
CA ALA A 255 -16.33 8.69 -10.56
C ALA A 255 -14.91 8.69 -9.98
N TRP A 256 -14.12 9.75 -10.19
CA TRP A 256 -12.78 9.94 -9.58
C TRP A 256 -12.77 9.88 -8.04
N GLY A 257 -13.93 10.00 -7.39
CA GLY A 257 -14.07 9.77 -5.95
C GLY A 257 -13.78 8.34 -5.53
N ALA A 258 -14.04 7.36 -6.41
CA ALA A 258 -13.83 5.94 -6.19
C ALA A 258 -12.71 5.38 -7.07
N SER A 259 -12.21 4.19 -6.71
CA SER A 259 -11.26 3.44 -7.55
C SER A 259 -11.89 3.08 -8.91
N GLY A 260 -11.12 3.21 -9.98
CA GLY A 260 -11.52 2.86 -11.34
C GLY A 260 -12.18 4.01 -12.10
N GLY A 261 -12.70 5.01 -11.39
CA GLY A 261 -13.35 6.14 -12.05
C GLY A 261 -12.41 7.01 -12.86
N GLN A 262 -11.12 7.07 -12.53
CA GLN A 262 -10.14 7.76 -13.36
C GLN A 262 -9.75 6.89 -14.57
N ALA A 263 -9.49 5.60 -14.35
CA ALA A 263 -9.11 4.67 -15.42
C ALA A 263 -10.18 4.58 -16.52
N GLU A 264 -11.47 4.63 -16.16
CA GLU A 264 -12.58 4.69 -17.12
C GLU A 264 -12.68 6.06 -17.81
N ALA A 265 -12.44 7.14 -17.07
CA ALA A 265 -12.54 8.50 -17.60
C ALA A 265 -11.39 8.86 -18.56
N VAL A 266 -10.22 8.26 -18.39
CA VAL A 266 -9.07 8.38 -19.30
C VAL A 266 -9.31 7.49 -20.52
N GLN A 267 -10.02 8.04 -21.50
CA GLN A 267 -10.43 7.34 -22.72
C GLN A 267 -9.26 7.19 -23.71
N VAL A 268 -8.38 6.22 -23.47
CA VAL A 268 -7.27 5.85 -24.38
C VAL A 268 -7.60 4.58 -25.17
N ALA A 269 -7.03 4.47 -26.36
CA ALA A 269 -7.13 3.24 -27.15
C ALA A 269 -6.21 2.15 -26.54
N GLY A 270 -6.80 1.18 -25.86
CA GLY A 270 -6.09 0.06 -25.23
C GLY A 270 -6.66 -0.30 -23.87
N HIS A 271 -5.88 -1.05 -23.08
CA HIS A 271 -6.30 -1.53 -21.77
C HIS A 271 -5.91 -0.56 -20.66
N THR A 272 -6.82 -0.30 -19.73
CA THR A 272 -6.53 0.45 -18.50
C THR A 272 -6.71 -0.46 -17.30
N LEU A 273 -5.95 -0.21 -16.24
CA LEU A 273 -6.03 -0.95 -14.99
C LEU A 273 -6.26 0.00 -13.83
N ALA A 274 -7.12 -0.38 -12.90
CA ALA A 274 -7.28 0.33 -11.63
C ALA A 274 -6.94 -0.61 -10.47
N VAL A 275 -6.10 -0.13 -9.56
CA VAL A 275 -5.63 -0.86 -8.39
C VAL A 275 -5.86 -0.02 -7.15
N ALA A 276 -6.53 -0.60 -6.16
CA ALA A 276 -6.83 0.04 -4.90
C ALA A 276 -6.45 -0.82 -3.70
N GLY A 277 -5.85 -0.19 -2.69
CA GLY A 277 -5.33 -0.85 -1.50
C GLY A 277 -3.81 -0.87 -1.49
N PHE A 278 -3.21 -0.65 -0.33
CA PHE A 278 -1.77 -0.44 -0.23
C PHE A 278 -0.95 -1.64 -0.72
N SER A 279 -1.28 -2.84 -0.24
CA SER A 279 -0.57 -4.07 -0.64
C SER A 279 -0.73 -4.38 -2.13
N GLU A 280 -1.93 -4.17 -2.68
CA GLU A 280 -2.20 -4.36 -4.11
C GLU A 280 -1.41 -3.36 -4.96
N VAL A 281 -1.31 -2.11 -4.51
CA VAL A 281 -0.50 -1.09 -5.16
C VAL A 281 0.99 -1.43 -5.13
N MET A 282 1.52 -1.95 -4.02
CA MET A 282 2.91 -2.43 -3.98
C MET A 282 3.12 -3.56 -4.99
N GLY A 283 2.25 -4.57 -4.98
CA GLY A 283 2.35 -5.70 -5.90
C GLY A 283 2.27 -5.30 -7.38
N ILE A 284 1.38 -4.38 -7.74
CA ILE A 284 1.32 -3.92 -9.14
C ILE A 284 2.56 -3.13 -9.53
N LEU A 285 3.10 -2.29 -8.65
CA LEU A 285 4.33 -1.54 -8.94
C LEU A 285 5.54 -2.48 -9.12
N GLU A 286 5.66 -3.54 -8.31
CA GLU A 286 6.69 -4.58 -8.50
C GLU A 286 6.55 -5.29 -9.86
N VAL A 287 5.32 -5.60 -10.27
CA VAL A 287 5.05 -6.22 -11.58
C VAL A 287 5.43 -5.30 -12.73
N LEU A 288 5.10 -4.00 -12.62
CA LEU A 288 5.44 -2.98 -13.61
C LEU A 288 6.96 -2.74 -13.69
N GLU A 289 7.65 -2.64 -12.54
CA GLU A 289 9.10 -2.46 -12.47
C GLU A 289 9.85 -3.66 -13.09
N ALA A 290 9.30 -4.87 -12.94
CA ALA A 290 9.80 -6.07 -13.60
C ALA A 290 9.53 -6.11 -15.12
N GLY A 291 8.96 -5.06 -15.71
CA GLY A 291 8.70 -4.95 -17.15
C GLY A 291 7.54 -5.81 -17.65
N ARG A 292 6.58 -6.17 -16.77
CA ARG A 292 5.38 -6.92 -17.13
C ARG A 292 4.17 -5.99 -17.30
N LEU A 293 3.07 -6.51 -17.86
CA LEU A 293 1.83 -5.76 -18.17
C LEU A 293 2.03 -4.61 -19.18
N THR A 294 2.87 -4.84 -20.18
CA THR A 294 3.22 -3.83 -21.21
C THR A 294 2.07 -3.53 -22.18
N GLU A 295 1.03 -4.37 -22.19
CA GLU A 295 -0.21 -4.15 -22.94
C GLU A 295 -1.10 -3.05 -22.34
N LEU A 296 -0.89 -2.67 -21.08
CA LEU A 296 -1.63 -1.60 -20.41
C LEU A 296 -1.20 -0.24 -20.96
N LYS A 297 -2.17 0.65 -21.18
CA LYS A 297 -1.94 2.05 -21.54
C LYS A 297 -1.89 2.96 -20.33
N PHE A 298 -2.70 2.66 -19.32
CA PHE A 298 -2.83 3.51 -18.14
C PHE A 298 -3.15 2.71 -16.88
N VAL A 299 -2.53 3.10 -15.77
CA VAL A 299 -2.70 2.51 -14.45
C VAL A 299 -3.15 3.60 -13.47
N GLU A 300 -4.37 3.46 -12.96
CA GLU A 300 -4.85 4.19 -11.80
C GLU A 300 -4.46 3.44 -10.52
N ALA A 301 -3.54 3.99 -9.73
CA ALA A 301 -3.14 3.42 -8.45
C ALA A 301 -3.60 4.29 -7.27
N ARG A 302 -4.23 3.68 -6.26
CA ARG A 302 -4.72 4.34 -5.04
C ARG A 302 -4.45 3.46 -3.82
N VAL A 303 -3.73 3.96 -2.82
CA VAL A 303 -3.40 3.14 -1.62
C VAL A 303 -4.60 2.84 -0.71
N CYS A 304 -5.68 3.62 -0.84
CA CYS A 304 -6.91 3.41 -0.08
C CYS A 304 -7.83 2.44 -0.82
N LEU A 305 -8.42 1.49 -0.10
CA LEU A 305 -9.46 0.58 -0.62
C LEU A 305 -10.65 1.40 -1.14
N ASP A 306 -11.23 1.03 -2.29
CA ASP A 306 -12.27 1.81 -2.99
C ASP A 306 -11.84 3.25 -3.37
N GLY A 307 -10.54 3.55 -3.42
CA GLY A 307 -10.04 4.89 -3.77
C GLY A 307 -10.25 5.90 -2.63
N SER A 308 -10.63 7.15 -2.95
CA SER A 308 -10.80 8.18 -1.92
C SER A 308 -12.00 7.94 -0.99
N LEU A 309 -12.94 7.08 -1.37
CA LEU A 309 -14.06 6.66 -0.51
C LEU A 309 -13.64 5.78 0.67
N GLY A 310 -12.47 5.14 0.59
CA GLY A 310 -11.85 4.46 1.72
C GLY A 310 -10.67 5.23 2.28
N GLY A 311 -10.64 6.56 2.15
CA GLY A 311 -9.67 7.44 2.80
C GLY A 311 -9.79 7.42 4.33
N PRO A 312 -8.72 7.68 5.08
CA PRO A 312 -8.71 7.58 6.55
C PRO A 312 -9.70 8.52 7.24
N LEU A 313 -10.06 9.63 6.59
CA LEU A 313 -10.90 10.69 7.16
C LEU A 313 -12.26 10.78 6.48
N THR A 314 -12.79 9.67 5.97
CA THR A 314 -14.19 9.59 5.55
C THR A 314 -15.10 9.42 6.77
N VAL A 315 -16.28 10.01 6.73
CA VAL A 315 -17.28 9.91 7.82
C VAL A 315 -18.24 8.76 7.58
N GLU A 316 -18.63 8.55 6.31
CA GLU A 316 -19.53 7.47 5.93
C GLU A 316 -18.77 6.15 5.73
N ASN A 317 -19.45 5.02 5.94
CA ASN A 317 -18.93 3.71 5.60
C ASN A 317 -18.62 3.63 4.10
N ARG A 318 -17.41 3.16 3.73
CA ARG A 318 -16.96 3.11 2.33
C ARG A 318 -17.92 2.40 1.38
N TYR A 319 -18.59 1.33 1.81
CA TYR A 319 -19.49 0.56 0.97
C TYR A 319 -20.79 1.33 0.70
N ARG A 320 -21.32 2.01 1.73
CA ARG A 320 -22.47 2.90 1.59
C ARG A 320 -22.11 4.12 0.75
N ALA A 321 -20.98 4.77 1.02
CA ALA A 321 -20.48 5.88 0.22
C ALA A 321 -20.32 5.50 -1.26
N ARG A 322 -19.80 4.29 -1.55
CA ARG A 322 -19.70 3.77 -2.93
C ARG A 322 -21.07 3.55 -3.57
N SER A 323 -22.03 3.01 -2.82
CA SER A 323 -23.42 2.84 -3.28
C SER A 323 -24.09 4.19 -3.59
N VAL A 324 -23.92 5.18 -2.72
CA VAL A 324 -24.41 6.56 -2.93
C VAL A 324 -23.76 7.17 -4.16
N LEU A 325 -22.43 7.12 -4.27
CA LEU A 325 -21.70 7.72 -5.39
C LEU A 325 -22.11 7.08 -6.73
N ALA A 326 -22.26 5.76 -6.79
CA ALA A 326 -22.72 5.06 -8.00
C ALA A 326 -24.12 5.53 -8.45
N ARG A 327 -25.03 5.79 -7.50
CA ARG A 327 -26.36 6.35 -7.79
C ARG A 327 -26.25 7.78 -8.35
N ILE A 328 -25.40 8.61 -7.76
CA ILE A 328 -25.15 9.98 -8.25
C ILE A 328 -24.56 9.94 -9.66
N ILE A 329 -23.55 9.10 -9.92
CA ILE A 329 -22.94 8.91 -11.26
C ILE A 329 -24.01 8.54 -12.28
N LYS A 330 -24.87 7.55 -11.96
CA LYS A 330 -25.96 7.12 -12.85
C LYS A 330 -26.94 8.26 -13.16
N ARG A 331 -27.28 9.10 -12.18
CA ARG A 331 -28.18 10.25 -12.36
C ARG A 331 -27.56 11.33 -13.27
N HIS A 332 -26.26 11.57 -13.17
CA HIS A 332 -25.59 12.65 -13.90
C HIS A 332 -24.99 12.24 -15.26
N GLY A 333 -24.95 10.94 -15.55
CA GLY A 333 -24.46 10.35 -16.80
C GLY A 333 -22.93 10.36 -16.89
N THR A 334 -22.32 9.37 -17.54
CA THR A 334 -20.86 9.22 -17.61
C THR A 334 -20.19 9.94 -18.78
N GLN A 335 -20.97 10.64 -19.62
CA GLN A 335 -20.41 11.43 -20.71
C GLN A 335 -19.81 12.73 -20.16
N SER A 336 -18.53 12.95 -20.44
CA SER A 336 -17.83 14.19 -20.09
C SER A 336 -18.55 15.40 -20.68
N ARG A 337 -18.70 16.44 -19.86
CA ARG A 337 -19.35 17.71 -20.26
C ARG A 337 -18.33 18.78 -20.65
N VAL A 338 -17.04 18.46 -20.60
CA VAL A 338 -15.95 19.37 -20.92
C VAL A 338 -15.85 19.55 -22.43
N ASP A 339 -15.82 20.81 -22.87
CA ASP A 339 -15.54 21.17 -24.26
C ASP A 339 -14.06 20.89 -24.59
N ARG A 340 -13.82 19.84 -25.39
CA ARG A 340 -12.48 19.43 -25.82
C ARG A 340 -11.76 20.51 -26.63
N SER A 341 -12.47 21.33 -27.41
CA SER A 341 -11.86 22.38 -28.23
C SER A 341 -11.24 23.47 -27.36
N ARG A 342 -11.98 23.92 -26.35
CA ARG A 342 -11.50 24.89 -25.35
C ARG A 342 -10.36 24.31 -24.51
N LEU A 343 -10.45 23.03 -24.17
CA LEU A 343 -9.42 22.37 -23.38
C LEU A 343 -8.09 22.25 -24.13
N ARG A 344 -8.14 22.01 -25.46
CA ARG A 344 -6.93 21.90 -26.28
C ARG A 344 -6.06 23.15 -26.18
N GLY A 345 -6.67 24.33 -26.26
CA GLY A 345 -5.94 25.60 -26.07
C GLY A 345 -5.28 25.72 -24.69
N MET A 346 -5.88 25.16 -23.64
CA MET A 346 -5.25 25.14 -22.30
C MET A 346 -4.08 24.14 -22.23
N ILE A 347 -4.21 22.97 -22.87
CA ILE A 347 -3.15 21.96 -22.95
C ILE A 347 -1.96 22.53 -23.71
N ASP A 348 -2.19 23.14 -24.88
CA ASP A 348 -1.14 23.73 -25.73
C ASP A 348 -0.40 24.88 -25.01
N GLN A 349 -1.08 25.59 -24.11
CA GLN A 349 -0.48 26.62 -23.23
C GLN A 349 0.27 26.04 -22.01
N GLY A 350 0.35 24.71 -21.88
CA GLY A 350 1.02 24.05 -20.76
C GLY A 350 0.29 24.16 -19.42
N ALA A 351 -1.02 24.48 -19.40
CA ALA A 351 -1.74 24.70 -18.14
C ALA A 351 -1.79 23.46 -17.23
N PHE A 352 -1.67 22.27 -17.83
CA PHE A 352 -1.69 20.97 -17.16
C PHE A 352 -0.30 20.43 -16.84
N ALA A 353 0.76 21.02 -17.39
CA ALA A 353 2.11 20.49 -17.24
C ALA A 353 2.62 20.70 -15.81
N TRP A 354 3.42 19.76 -15.33
CA TRP A 354 4.25 19.97 -14.15
C TRP A 354 5.23 21.14 -14.35
N GLU A 355 5.68 21.72 -13.24
CA GLU A 355 6.62 22.84 -13.28
C GLU A 355 8.08 22.35 -13.31
N TYR A 356 8.35 21.14 -12.81
CA TYR A 356 9.63 20.44 -12.92
C TYR A 356 9.42 18.90 -12.88
N LYS A 357 10.50 18.10 -12.87
CA LYS A 357 10.46 16.62 -12.83
C LYS A 357 10.58 16.07 -11.40
N ILE A 358 9.91 14.93 -11.13
CA ILE A 358 9.94 14.30 -9.80
C ILE A 358 11.36 13.82 -9.57
N GLN A 359 11.93 14.21 -8.43
CA GLN A 359 13.23 13.70 -8.02
C GLN A 359 13.05 12.38 -7.27
N PRO A 360 13.91 11.37 -7.52
CA PRO A 360 14.02 10.22 -6.64
C PRO A 360 14.27 10.68 -5.20
N ALA A 361 13.62 10.04 -4.25
CA ALA A 361 13.79 10.30 -2.83
C ALA A 361 13.99 8.96 -2.11
N PRO A 362 15.02 8.17 -2.46
CA PRO A 362 15.21 6.83 -1.89
C PRO A 362 15.37 6.90 -0.38
N THR A 363 14.98 5.83 0.31
CA THR A 363 15.23 5.69 1.75
C THR A 363 16.73 5.84 2.04
N PRO A 364 17.12 6.45 3.17
CA PRO A 364 18.52 6.65 3.49
C PRO A 364 19.33 5.34 3.42
N PRO A 365 20.52 5.35 2.80
CA PRO A 365 21.33 4.15 2.68
C PRO A 365 21.80 3.67 4.06
N LEU A 366 22.16 2.38 4.15
CA LEU A 366 22.69 1.81 5.40
C LEU A 366 23.98 2.50 5.85
N ALA A 367 24.80 3.02 4.93
CA ALA A 367 25.97 3.87 5.18
C ALA A 367 26.26 4.71 3.93
N GLU A 368 27.06 5.78 4.06
CA GLU A 368 27.49 6.60 2.91
C GLU A 368 28.44 5.81 1.99
N GLU A 369 29.37 5.06 2.59
CA GLU A 369 30.34 4.24 1.86
C GLU A 369 29.76 2.86 1.47
N PRO A 370 29.83 2.43 0.19
CA PRO A 370 29.28 1.16 -0.26
C PRO A 370 29.81 -0.06 0.49
N ALA A 371 31.11 -0.07 0.81
CA ALA A 371 31.73 -1.18 1.56
C ALA A 371 31.15 -1.30 2.98
N GLU A 372 30.93 -0.17 3.65
CA GLU A 372 30.31 -0.16 4.98
C GLU A 372 28.83 -0.58 4.90
N ALA A 373 28.10 -0.14 3.88
CA ALA A 373 26.72 -0.55 3.66
C ALA A 373 26.60 -2.08 3.48
N ILE A 374 27.53 -2.71 2.75
CA ILE A 374 27.62 -4.17 2.59
C ILE A 374 27.88 -4.84 3.96
N ASN A 375 28.81 -4.32 4.75
CA ASN A 375 29.10 -4.86 6.08
C ASN A 375 27.89 -4.77 7.02
N ARG A 376 27.17 -3.63 7.02
CA ARG A 376 25.92 -3.45 7.77
C ARG A 376 24.85 -4.43 7.30
N LEU A 377 24.69 -4.62 5.98
CA LEU A 377 23.76 -5.59 5.41
C LEU A 377 24.07 -7.03 5.88
N GLN A 378 25.35 -7.43 5.90
CA GLN A 378 25.78 -8.73 6.42
C GLN A 378 25.47 -8.86 7.92
N ALA A 379 25.74 -7.82 8.71
CA ALA A 379 25.42 -7.81 10.13
C ALA A 379 23.91 -7.96 10.39
N ILE A 380 23.06 -7.30 9.58
CA ILE A 380 21.61 -7.44 9.63
C ILE A 380 21.21 -8.88 9.36
N ARG A 381 21.71 -9.48 8.27
CA ARG A 381 21.43 -10.89 7.92
C ARG A 381 21.85 -11.86 9.03
N ASN A 382 23.04 -11.67 9.60
CA ASN A 382 23.54 -12.49 10.70
C ASN A 382 22.65 -12.37 11.95
N LEU A 383 22.17 -11.16 12.27
CA LEU A 383 21.26 -10.95 13.39
C LEU A 383 19.86 -11.54 13.11
N CYS A 384 19.34 -11.42 11.89
CA CYS A 384 18.10 -12.08 11.47
C CYS A 384 18.17 -13.60 11.66
N GLY A 385 19.30 -14.23 11.31
CA GLY A 385 19.50 -15.67 11.52
C GLY A 385 19.45 -16.14 12.98
N ARG A 386 19.51 -15.20 13.93
CA ARG A 386 19.44 -15.44 15.39
C ARG A 386 18.11 -14.99 16.01
N LEU A 387 17.27 -14.29 15.26
CA LEU A 387 15.96 -13.84 15.69
C LEU A 387 14.94 -14.97 15.51
N PRO A 388 13.84 -14.97 16.29
CA PRO A 388 12.81 -15.99 16.16
C PRO A 388 12.06 -15.93 14.83
N MET A 389 12.17 -14.82 14.07
CA MET A 389 11.45 -14.57 12.82
C MET A 389 9.92 -14.77 12.94
N SER A 390 9.39 -14.69 14.15
CA SER A 390 7.96 -14.82 14.46
C SER A 390 7.19 -13.52 14.28
N GLU A 391 7.91 -12.42 14.00
CA GLU A 391 7.35 -11.08 13.83
C GLU A 391 6.37 -10.69 14.96
N CYS A 392 6.62 -11.12 16.20
CA CYS A 392 5.69 -10.89 17.31
C CYS A 392 5.50 -9.41 17.68
N GLY A 393 6.46 -8.54 17.35
CA GLY A 393 6.42 -7.10 17.66
C GLY A 393 6.68 -6.72 19.12
N VAL A 394 7.04 -7.68 19.99
CA VAL A 394 7.25 -7.45 21.44
C VAL A 394 8.39 -6.46 21.71
N CYS A 395 9.42 -6.44 20.87
CA CYS A 395 10.52 -5.48 20.97
C CYS A 395 10.14 -4.06 20.52
N GLY A 396 8.92 -3.83 20.01
CA GLY A 396 8.49 -2.54 19.50
C GLY A 396 9.01 -2.18 18.10
N ALA A 397 9.47 -3.18 17.35
CA ALA A 397 9.72 -3.08 15.91
C ALA A 397 8.63 -3.85 15.12
N PRO A 398 8.29 -3.41 13.89
CA PRO A 398 7.20 -4.00 13.12
C PRO A 398 7.47 -5.48 12.77
N ASP A 399 8.72 -5.85 12.51
CA ASP A 399 9.16 -7.22 12.27
C ASP A 399 10.63 -7.42 12.70
N CYS A 400 11.11 -8.66 12.56
CA CYS A 400 12.47 -9.04 12.96
C CYS A 400 13.56 -8.41 12.08
N ALA A 401 13.33 -8.27 10.77
CA ALA A 401 14.31 -7.65 9.87
C ALA A 401 14.53 -6.18 10.20
N THR A 402 13.42 -5.47 10.44
CA THR A 402 13.42 -4.07 10.85
C THR A 402 14.09 -3.87 12.21
N PHE A 403 13.84 -4.78 13.17
CA PHE A 403 14.55 -4.78 14.44
C PHE A 403 16.06 -4.96 14.24
N ALA A 404 16.47 -5.91 13.38
CA ALA A 404 17.87 -6.16 13.12
C ALA A 404 18.58 -4.95 12.49
N GLU A 405 17.92 -4.28 11.54
CA GLU A 405 18.39 -3.01 10.97
C GLU A 405 18.58 -1.96 12.06
N ASP A 406 17.57 -1.74 12.92
CA ASP A 406 17.66 -0.74 13.97
C ASP A 406 18.79 -1.02 14.96
N VAL A 407 19.06 -2.30 15.26
CA VAL A 407 20.19 -2.70 16.13
C VAL A 407 21.52 -2.38 15.46
N VAL A 408 21.70 -2.76 14.19
CA VAL A 408 22.94 -2.53 13.44
C VAL A 408 23.22 -1.05 13.26
N LEU A 409 22.16 -0.24 13.11
CA LEU A 409 22.25 1.21 12.99
C LEU A 409 22.28 1.94 14.34
N GLY A 410 22.35 1.21 15.47
CA GLY A 410 22.45 1.78 16.82
C GLY A 410 21.20 2.52 17.32
N ARG A 411 20.04 2.32 16.66
CA ARG A 411 18.75 2.98 16.98
C ARG A 411 18.01 2.30 18.12
N THR A 412 18.30 1.02 18.39
CA THR A 412 17.73 0.26 19.50
C THR A 412 18.75 -0.74 20.04
N PRO A 413 18.79 -1.01 21.35
CA PRO A 413 19.69 -2.02 21.88
C PRO A 413 19.19 -3.43 21.54
N ARG A 414 20.16 -4.36 21.44
CA ARG A 414 19.93 -5.74 21.00
C ARG A 414 19.13 -6.59 21.98
N ASP A 415 19.29 -6.32 23.27
CA ASP A 415 18.63 -7.01 24.40
C ASP A 415 17.11 -6.78 24.47
N ARG A 416 16.61 -5.81 23.69
CA ARG A 416 15.20 -5.48 23.63
C ARG A 416 14.32 -6.55 23.01
N CYS A 417 14.90 -7.45 22.22
CA CYS A 417 14.21 -8.66 21.81
C CYS A 417 14.31 -9.69 22.94
N PRO A 418 13.21 -10.06 23.61
CA PRO A 418 13.27 -10.98 24.75
C PRO A 418 13.72 -12.39 24.35
N PHE A 419 13.69 -12.71 23.05
CA PHE A 419 14.13 -13.98 22.50
C PHE A 419 15.63 -13.98 22.15
N LEU A 420 16.25 -12.79 22.04
CA LEU A 420 17.70 -12.61 22.00
C LEU A 420 18.20 -12.54 23.45
N GLY A 421 18.31 -13.70 24.10
CA GLY A 421 18.76 -13.76 25.49
C GLY A 421 20.06 -13.00 25.74
N ALA A 422 20.12 -12.28 26.86
CA ALA A 422 21.37 -11.82 27.44
C ALA A 422 22.32 -13.03 27.55
N ASN A 423 23.48 -12.96 26.88
CA ASN A 423 24.49 -14.02 26.85
C ASN A 423 24.04 -15.39 26.30
N LYS A 424 23.45 -15.42 25.11
CA LYS A 424 23.82 -16.49 24.17
C LYS A 424 24.98 -16.00 23.32
N GLU A 425 26.20 -16.21 23.83
CA GLU A 425 27.38 -16.36 22.95
C GLU A 425 27.01 -17.31 21.80
N PRO A 426 27.60 -17.14 20.61
CA PRO A 426 27.36 -18.07 19.52
C PRO A 426 27.75 -19.46 20.02
N LYS A 427 26.76 -20.27 20.41
CA LYS A 427 26.94 -21.71 20.38
C LYS A 427 27.06 -22.01 18.91
N ASP A 428 28.29 -22.31 18.49
CA ASP A 428 28.54 -23.24 17.40
C ASP A 428 27.72 -24.51 17.69
N GLU A 429 26.46 -24.48 17.29
CA GLU A 429 25.70 -25.67 16.99
C GLU A 429 25.48 -25.61 15.48
N GLN A 430 26.56 -25.87 14.75
CA GLN A 430 26.48 -26.75 13.59
C GLN A 430 25.85 -28.07 14.07
N ALA A 431 24.53 -28.08 14.30
CA ALA A 431 23.80 -29.32 14.23
C ALA A 431 23.75 -29.65 12.74
N GLU A 432 24.80 -30.31 12.26
CA GLU A 432 24.79 -30.90 10.93
C GLU A 432 23.56 -31.81 10.83
N GLY A 433 22.76 -31.61 9.79
CA GLY A 433 21.64 -32.49 9.48
C GLY A 433 22.20 -33.90 9.29
N ARG A 434 21.65 -34.87 10.01
CA ARG A 434 22.06 -36.27 9.85
C ARG A 434 21.48 -36.79 8.55
N VAL A 435 22.34 -37.06 7.58
CA VAL A 435 21.96 -37.81 6.38
C VAL A 435 21.77 -39.28 6.79
N MET A 436 20.63 -39.85 6.41
CA MET A 436 20.31 -41.26 6.63
C MET A 436 19.53 -41.80 5.43
N THR A 437 19.46 -43.11 5.26
CA THR A 437 18.65 -43.69 4.18
C THR A 437 17.18 -43.79 4.58
N VAL A 438 16.29 -43.88 3.59
CA VAL A 438 14.85 -44.12 3.85
C VAL A 438 14.66 -45.43 4.63
N LYS A 439 15.47 -46.45 4.39
CA LYS A 439 15.47 -47.72 5.12
C LYS A 439 15.82 -47.56 6.60
N GLU A 440 16.80 -46.72 6.91
CA GLU A 440 17.13 -46.38 8.31
C GLU A 440 15.99 -45.61 8.97
N LEU A 441 15.40 -44.65 8.26
CA LEU A 441 14.24 -43.89 8.72
C LEU A 441 13.04 -44.78 9.04
N VAL A 442 12.74 -45.75 8.18
CA VAL A 442 11.68 -46.75 8.38
C VAL A 442 11.89 -47.52 9.68
N LYS A 443 13.13 -47.91 9.97
CA LYS A 443 13.47 -48.66 11.19
C LYS A 443 13.37 -47.78 12.44
N GLU A 444 13.92 -46.57 12.41
CA GLU A 444 13.93 -45.63 13.55
C GLU A 444 12.52 -45.16 13.93
N LEU A 445 11.66 -44.95 12.94
CA LEU A 445 10.29 -44.47 13.15
C LEU A 445 9.22 -45.57 13.16
N GLY A 446 9.60 -46.84 12.96
CA GLY A 446 8.66 -47.96 12.94
C GLY A 446 7.61 -47.86 11.82
N LEU A 447 8.00 -47.38 10.64
CA LEU A 447 7.10 -47.13 9.52
C LEU A 447 6.79 -48.43 8.75
N THR A 448 5.61 -48.50 8.13
CA THR A 448 5.26 -49.58 7.20
C THR A 448 5.57 -49.16 5.78
N VAL A 449 6.32 -49.96 5.02
CA VAL A 449 6.57 -49.71 3.59
C VAL A 449 5.37 -50.21 2.79
N ALA A 450 4.61 -49.29 2.21
CA ALA A 450 3.41 -49.61 1.45
C ALA A 450 3.68 -49.78 -0.06
N ALA A 451 4.67 -49.06 -0.60
CA ALA A 451 5.10 -49.17 -2.00
C ALA A 451 6.50 -48.56 -2.21
N GLY A 452 7.08 -48.76 -3.40
CA GLY A 452 8.29 -48.07 -3.86
C GLY A 452 9.58 -48.61 -3.25
N GLN A 453 9.66 -49.93 -3.05
CA GLN A 453 10.76 -50.60 -2.34
C GLN A 453 12.15 -50.31 -2.94
N LYS A 454 12.21 -50.06 -4.25
CA LYS A 454 13.45 -49.70 -4.96
C LYS A 454 14.09 -48.40 -4.46
N GLY A 455 13.32 -47.50 -3.85
CA GLY A 455 13.80 -46.22 -3.35
C GLY A 455 14.28 -46.23 -1.90
N LEU A 456 14.31 -47.37 -1.21
CA LEU A 456 14.64 -47.42 0.23
C LEU A 456 16.08 -47.01 0.56
N GLU A 457 17.00 -47.06 -0.40
CA GLU A 457 18.39 -46.63 -0.22
C GLU A 457 18.60 -45.13 -0.55
N ARG A 458 17.53 -44.38 -0.90
CA ARG A 458 17.62 -42.93 -1.12
C ARG A 458 18.03 -42.21 0.17
N GLU A 459 18.82 -41.16 0.03
CA GLU A 459 19.23 -40.30 1.14
C GLU A 459 18.14 -39.33 1.54
N VAL A 460 17.83 -39.30 2.83
CA VAL A 460 16.95 -38.32 3.46
C VAL A 460 17.81 -37.17 3.98
N ARG A 461 17.61 -35.99 3.41
CA ARG A 461 18.40 -34.77 3.67
C ARG A 461 17.61 -33.67 4.39
N GLY A 462 16.33 -33.92 4.68
CA GLY A 462 15.46 -33.01 5.40
C GLY A 462 14.04 -33.55 5.53
N GLY A 463 13.18 -32.82 6.23
CA GLY A 463 11.76 -33.13 6.36
C GLY A 463 10.90 -31.96 5.90
N TYR A 464 9.73 -32.27 5.32
CA TYR A 464 8.70 -31.30 4.98
C TYR A 464 7.33 -31.85 5.40
N THR A 465 6.42 -31.00 5.87
CA THR A 465 5.07 -31.44 6.30
C THR A 465 4.04 -30.45 5.77
N SER A 466 3.11 -30.94 4.95
CA SER A 466 2.03 -30.15 4.37
C SER A 466 1.04 -31.07 3.66
N ASP A 467 -0.22 -30.66 3.59
CA ASP A 467 -1.26 -31.37 2.84
C ASP A 467 -1.66 -30.65 1.55
N LEU A 468 -1.17 -29.42 1.33
CA LEU A 468 -1.43 -28.71 0.09
C LEU A 468 -0.33 -29.03 -0.92
N LEU A 469 -0.69 -29.72 -2.01
CA LEU A 469 0.25 -30.07 -3.08
C LEU A 469 1.01 -28.83 -3.61
N SER A 470 0.32 -27.70 -3.76
CA SER A 470 0.91 -26.44 -4.24
C SER A 470 1.99 -25.89 -3.31
N ASP A 471 1.80 -26.06 -1.99
CA ASP A 471 2.75 -25.62 -0.97
C ASP A 471 4.01 -26.50 -0.99
N VAL A 472 3.84 -27.82 -1.08
CA VAL A 472 4.94 -28.79 -1.23
C VAL A 472 5.74 -28.53 -2.50
N MET A 473 5.06 -28.28 -3.63
CA MET A 473 5.70 -27.95 -4.89
C MET A 473 6.54 -26.67 -4.78
N ALA A 474 6.03 -25.64 -4.10
CA ALA A 474 6.72 -24.37 -3.95
C ALA A 474 7.94 -24.47 -3.01
N HIS A 475 7.87 -25.24 -1.93
CA HIS A 475 8.78 -25.09 -0.79
C HIS A 475 9.55 -26.34 -0.36
N ALA A 476 9.13 -27.55 -0.72
CA ALA A 476 9.87 -28.75 -0.33
C ALA A 476 11.24 -28.82 -1.03
N GLY A 477 12.28 -29.22 -0.30
CA GLY A 477 13.63 -29.39 -0.83
C GLY A 477 13.86 -30.79 -1.41
N ALA A 478 14.77 -30.90 -2.39
CA ALA A 478 15.21 -32.19 -2.92
C ALA A 478 15.82 -33.08 -1.82
N GLY A 479 15.52 -34.37 -1.86
CA GLY A 479 15.94 -35.34 -0.84
C GLY A 479 15.19 -35.22 0.49
N ALA A 480 14.16 -34.37 0.60
CA ALA A 480 13.34 -34.33 1.81
C ALA A 480 12.39 -35.53 1.89
N VAL A 481 12.04 -35.93 3.11
CA VAL A 481 10.89 -36.79 3.38
C VAL A 481 9.65 -35.92 3.61
N TRP A 482 8.55 -36.24 2.94
CA TRP A 482 7.32 -35.46 3.03
C TRP A 482 6.27 -36.18 3.86
N ILE A 483 5.81 -35.56 4.94
CA ILE A 483 4.68 -36.05 5.75
C ILE A 483 3.39 -35.43 5.22
N THR A 484 2.41 -36.27 4.91
CA THR A 484 1.08 -35.84 4.48
C THR A 484 0.00 -36.83 4.91
N ILE A 485 -1.22 -36.33 4.85
CA ILE A 485 -2.49 -37.00 5.00
C ILE A 485 -3.08 -37.42 3.64
N GLN A 486 -2.51 -36.99 2.52
CA GLN A 486 -3.02 -37.33 1.18
C GLN A 486 -2.52 -38.71 0.72
N ALA A 487 -3.42 -39.55 0.21
CA ALA A 487 -3.12 -40.95 -0.14
C ALA A 487 -3.28 -41.29 -1.65
N HIS A 488 -3.56 -40.30 -2.49
CA HIS A 488 -3.84 -40.47 -3.92
C HIS A 488 -2.58 -40.32 -4.79
N GLN A 489 -2.65 -40.75 -6.06
CA GLN A 489 -1.50 -40.79 -6.99
C GLN A 489 -0.75 -39.45 -7.19
N ASN A 490 -1.41 -38.29 -7.10
CA ASN A 490 -0.75 -36.99 -7.30
C ASN A 490 0.35 -36.70 -6.26
N VAL A 491 0.28 -37.35 -5.09
CA VAL A 491 1.32 -37.28 -4.07
C VAL A 491 2.64 -37.85 -4.61
N VAL A 492 2.58 -38.97 -5.33
CA VAL A 492 3.76 -39.56 -5.97
C VAL A 492 4.28 -38.64 -7.07
N ALA A 493 3.40 -38.07 -7.90
CA ALA A 493 3.79 -37.16 -8.97
C ALA A 493 4.55 -35.92 -8.43
N VAL A 494 4.06 -35.31 -7.35
CA VAL A 494 4.74 -34.19 -6.69
C VAL A 494 6.07 -34.63 -6.08
N ALA A 495 6.10 -35.80 -5.45
CA ALA A 495 7.34 -36.34 -4.87
C ALA A 495 8.43 -36.58 -5.91
N VAL A 496 8.07 -37.06 -7.11
CA VAL A 496 9.00 -37.19 -8.25
C VAL A 496 9.45 -35.82 -8.73
N LEU A 497 8.52 -34.90 -8.98
CA LEU A 497 8.81 -33.55 -9.48
C LEU A 497 9.79 -32.78 -8.57
N LYS A 498 9.69 -33.00 -7.26
CA LYS A 498 10.52 -32.35 -6.23
C LYS A 498 11.72 -33.17 -5.79
N GLU A 499 11.98 -34.30 -6.43
CA GLU A 499 13.08 -35.22 -6.12
C GLU A 499 13.10 -35.61 -4.64
N LEU A 500 11.93 -35.90 -4.07
CA LEU A 500 11.79 -36.27 -2.66
C LEU A 500 12.34 -37.68 -2.40
N ALA A 501 12.85 -37.87 -1.18
CA ALA A 501 13.40 -39.15 -0.75
C ALA A 501 12.30 -40.17 -0.50
N ALA A 502 11.19 -39.77 0.15
CA ALA A 502 10.05 -40.61 0.45
C ALA A 502 8.82 -39.77 0.84
N VAL A 503 7.65 -40.41 0.91
CA VAL A 503 6.42 -39.82 1.47
C VAL A 503 5.93 -40.68 2.64
N ILE A 504 5.56 -40.04 3.75
CA ILE A 504 4.97 -40.68 4.93
C ILE A 504 3.51 -40.27 5.04
N LEU A 505 2.62 -41.26 4.99
CA LEU A 505 1.19 -41.13 5.23
C LEU A 505 0.91 -41.19 6.73
N ALA A 506 0.45 -40.07 7.28
CA ALA A 506 0.16 -39.89 8.69
C ALA A 506 -1.28 -40.29 9.06
N GLY A 507 -1.47 -40.63 10.34
CA GLY A 507 -2.78 -40.88 10.94
C GLY A 507 -3.43 -42.18 10.50
N GLY A 508 -2.63 -43.22 10.24
CA GLY A 508 -3.09 -44.56 9.89
C GLY A 508 -3.59 -44.72 8.46
N ARG A 509 -3.35 -43.73 7.60
CA ARG A 509 -3.78 -43.77 6.20
C ARG A 509 -2.98 -44.77 5.39
N GLN A 510 -3.65 -45.38 4.42
CA GLN A 510 -3.05 -46.30 3.46
C GLN A 510 -3.13 -45.69 2.06
N PRO A 511 -2.09 -45.88 1.22
CA PRO A 511 -2.13 -45.36 -0.15
C PRO A 511 -3.20 -46.07 -0.98
N GLU A 512 -3.80 -45.32 -1.90
CA GLU A 512 -4.73 -45.87 -2.89
C GLU A 512 -3.97 -46.75 -3.89
N ALA A 513 -4.67 -47.71 -4.52
CA ALA A 513 -4.05 -48.66 -5.45
C ALA A 513 -3.29 -47.97 -6.61
N GLU A 514 -3.82 -46.84 -7.10
CA GLU A 514 -3.17 -46.02 -8.13
C GLU A 514 -1.88 -45.38 -7.64
N ALA A 515 -1.86 -44.90 -6.39
CA ALA A 515 -0.66 -44.35 -5.76
C ALA A 515 0.41 -45.42 -5.56
N VAL A 516 0.01 -46.63 -5.15
CA VAL A 516 0.91 -47.79 -5.03
C VAL A 516 1.55 -48.13 -6.38
N ALA A 517 0.74 -48.27 -7.44
CA ALA A 517 1.23 -48.58 -8.77
C ALA A 517 2.22 -47.52 -9.27
N LYS A 518 1.88 -46.24 -9.09
CA LYS A 518 2.75 -45.13 -9.51
C LYS A 518 4.04 -45.05 -8.71
N ALA A 519 3.98 -45.33 -7.40
CA ALA A 519 5.15 -45.35 -6.54
C ALA A 519 6.13 -46.48 -6.89
N GLU A 520 5.63 -47.66 -7.26
CA GLU A 520 6.46 -48.77 -7.75
C GLU A 520 7.11 -48.47 -9.11
N GLU A 521 6.37 -47.80 -10.01
CA GLU A 521 6.87 -47.35 -11.31
C GLU A 521 8.03 -46.35 -11.16
N GLU A 522 7.81 -45.30 -10.36
CA GLU A 522 8.75 -44.18 -10.18
C GLU A 522 9.82 -44.45 -9.10
N GLY A 523 9.69 -45.58 -8.39
CA GLY A 523 10.59 -45.97 -7.30
C GLY A 523 10.60 -45.00 -6.11
N VAL A 524 9.49 -44.31 -5.85
CA VAL A 524 9.34 -43.40 -4.69
C VAL A 524 8.74 -44.17 -3.51
N PRO A 525 9.43 -44.28 -2.36
CA PRO A 525 8.89 -44.98 -1.21
C PRO A 525 7.63 -44.29 -0.65
N LEU A 526 6.53 -45.04 -0.55
CA LEU A 526 5.35 -44.67 0.22
C LEU A 526 5.36 -45.42 1.54
N LEU A 527 5.36 -44.66 2.62
CA LEU A 527 5.47 -45.15 4.00
C LEU A 527 4.17 -44.83 4.74
N ALA A 528 3.73 -45.69 5.64
CA ALA A 528 2.54 -45.47 6.46
C ALA A 528 2.88 -45.51 7.95
N SER A 529 2.24 -44.64 8.73
CA SER A 529 2.31 -44.61 10.19
C SER A 529 0.95 -44.35 10.80
N ALA A 530 0.69 -44.97 11.97
CA ALA A 530 -0.50 -44.68 12.78
C ALA A 530 -0.41 -43.32 13.49
N GLU A 531 0.78 -42.74 13.61
CA GLU A 531 1.01 -41.47 14.30
C GLU A 531 0.56 -40.27 13.46
N ASP A 532 0.15 -39.19 14.14
CA ASP A 532 -0.21 -37.94 13.47
C ASP A 532 1.02 -37.19 12.92
N ALA A 533 0.75 -36.23 12.04
CA ALA A 533 1.80 -35.49 11.35
C ALA A 533 2.69 -34.69 12.31
N PHE A 534 2.13 -34.17 13.40
CA PHE A 534 2.87 -33.41 14.40
C PHE A 534 3.90 -34.28 15.13
N THR A 535 3.48 -35.48 15.56
CA THR A 535 4.33 -36.45 16.25
C THR A 535 5.44 -36.93 15.34
N LEU A 536 5.12 -37.26 14.09
CA LEU A 536 6.09 -37.66 13.08
C LEU A 536 7.12 -36.55 12.79
N ALA A 537 6.66 -35.32 12.62
CA ALA A 537 7.55 -34.16 12.41
C ALA A 537 8.48 -33.94 13.62
N GLY A 538 7.96 -34.07 14.84
CA GLY A 538 8.75 -33.99 16.06
C GLY A 538 9.82 -35.07 16.16
N LYS A 539 9.50 -36.31 15.77
CA LYS A 539 10.47 -37.42 15.75
C LYS A 539 11.52 -37.25 14.66
N LEU A 540 11.14 -36.84 13.45
CA LEU A 540 12.09 -36.49 12.39
C LEU A 540 13.07 -35.41 12.83
N TYR A 541 12.56 -34.38 13.50
CA TYR A 541 13.38 -33.32 14.06
C TYR A 541 14.34 -33.84 15.14
N GLY A 542 13.86 -34.70 16.04
CA GLY A 542 14.68 -35.37 17.07
C GLY A 542 15.79 -36.25 16.50
N LEU A 543 15.56 -36.86 15.32
CA LEU A 543 16.55 -37.63 14.56
C LEU A 543 17.56 -36.76 13.80
N ARG A 544 17.46 -35.43 13.90
CA ARG A 544 18.25 -34.44 13.16
C ARG A 544 18.05 -34.49 11.64
N VAL A 545 16.85 -34.89 11.19
CA VAL A 545 16.46 -34.90 9.77
C VAL A 545 15.91 -33.52 9.40
N PHE A 546 16.81 -32.55 9.28
CA PHE A 546 16.52 -31.20 8.79
C PHE A 546 17.66 -30.73 7.89
N PRO A 547 17.42 -29.77 6.98
CA PRO A 547 18.46 -29.31 6.06
C PRO A 547 19.68 -28.78 6.81
N SER A 548 20.88 -29.25 6.44
CA SER A 548 22.13 -28.61 6.85
C SER A 548 22.15 -27.18 6.29
N LYS A 549 22.40 -26.19 7.15
CA LYS A 549 22.42 -24.77 6.79
C LYS A 549 23.64 -24.38 5.97
#